data_AF-A0A182LVR1-F1
#
_entry.id   AF-A0A182LVR1-F1
#
_cell.length_a   1.000
_cell.length_b   1.000
_cell.length_c   1.000
_cell.angle_alpha   90.00
_cell.angle_beta   90.00
_cell.angle_gamma   90.00
#
_symmetry.space_group_name_H-M   'P 1'
#
loop_
_entity.id
_entity.type
_entity.pdbx_description
1 polymer ?
#
loop_
_entity_poly.entity_id
_entity_poly.type
_entity_poly.pdbx_seq_one_letter_code
_entity_poly.pdbx_strand_id
1 'polypeptide(L)'
;MSSQSLVRPGLTTPYAGSLPEIKLRLRKKVPKLTANDVRRARIPYYEAIASELYEDGFVNAAFLLLHLIEYEDANVGRTSYVSVESRRLRNSEKLLNYLGGTLANAESCKRDQRYDREVSELLAIARKLEPDHEKRWLARQFFMIALDRCIDCEPKTRVKIQSLVRFYFAKFQIDQKRHLEAMLMLEQADAELESQCDAALVDDWKTLEEDGESLSIAVNTLLFVCNRKLAEETGASPAWIAEQYIRDAHKAALKTFKTSIMAESYQAYGDFLSRKGCHEEALEMYRNGLQQAELDGGMQDLACSVGLAQATSYHKLGQMVKCDAMLRRVDRMTKSTEQSLNRGHYYLTSATLRQEDAKADPAQMDQLMSELRLAVNIFDHFRRMDKSLEARCLEGLLRAEPMFKEYISLLPTAFSTSDDALYRVIDRVGF
;
A
#
# COMPACT_ATOMS: atom_id res chain seq x y z
N MET A 1 -10.66 35.82 -14.17
CA MET A 1 -11.05 35.98 -15.59
C MET A 1 -12.52 36.40 -15.62
N SER A 2 -12.85 37.46 -16.37
CA SER A 2 -14.19 38.07 -16.41
C SER A 2 -15.28 37.07 -16.87
N SER A 3 -16.36 36.98 -16.10
CA SER A 3 -17.56 36.16 -16.33
C SER A 3 -18.37 36.54 -17.59
N GLN A 4 -17.93 37.54 -18.36
CA GLN A 4 -18.67 38.09 -19.50
C GLN A 4 -18.32 37.48 -20.87
N SER A 5 -17.43 36.47 -20.95
CA SER A 5 -17.00 35.90 -22.24
C SER A 5 -17.48 34.47 -22.53
N LEU A 6 -18.23 33.85 -21.63
CA LEU A 6 -18.69 32.47 -21.82
C LEU A 6 -20.07 32.43 -22.49
N VAL A 7 -20.05 32.12 -23.79
CA VAL A 7 -21.23 31.85 -24.62
C VAL A 7 -22.09 30.75 -23.96
N ARG A 8 -23.41 30.93 -23.93
CA ARG A 8 -24.35 29.93 -23.40
C ARG A 8 -24.06 28.54 -24.01
N PRO A 9 -23.93 27.48 -23.19
CA PRO A 9 -23.79 26.11 -23.67
C PRO A 9 -24.96 25.73 -24.61
N GLY A 10 -24.67 25.21 -25.79
CA GLY A 10 -25.65 24.63 -26.72
C GLY A 10 -26.34 25.58 -27.71
N LEU A 11 -25.99 26.88 -27.76
CA LEU A 11 -26.58 27.85 -28.71
C LEU A 11 -25.83 27.97 -30.05
N THR A 12 -24.63 27.41 -30.16
CA THR A 12 -23.75 27.55 -31.35
C THR A 12 -23.38 26.22 -32.02
N THR A 13 -23.77 25.07 -31.46
CA THR A 13 -23.38 23.76 -31.99
C THR A 13 -24.28 23.33 -33.15
N PRO A 14 -23.74 23.10 -34.36
CA PRO A 14 -24.51 22.56 -35.47
C PRO A 14 -24.90 21.10 -35.20
N TYR A 15 -26.06 20.72 -35.75
CA TYR A 15 -26.71 19.43 -35.58
C TYR A 15 -25.83 18.23 -36.01
N ALA A 16 -25.79 17.16 -35.20
CA ALA A 16 -24.85 16.04 -35.36
C ALA A 16 -25.48 14.65 -35.65
N GLY A 17 -26.71 14.54 -36.16
CA GLY A 17 -27.40 13.23 -36.31
C GLY A 17 -28.22 13.02 -37.61
N SER A 18 -28.93 11.89 -37.71
CA SER A 18 -29.92 11.61 -38.77
C SER A 18 -31.32 12.06 -38.34
N LEU A 19 -31.79 13.19 -38.89
CA LEU A 19 -33.05 13.84 -38.50
C LEU A 19 -34.28 12.92 -38.65
N PRO A 20 -34.37 12.04 -39.66
CA PRO A 20 -35.46 11.08 -39.80
C PRO A 20 -35.56 10.07 -38.66
N GLU A 21 -34.44 9.50 -38.19
CA GLU A 21 -34.42 8.48 -37.13
C GLU A 21 -34.83 9.05 -35.78
N ILE A 22 -34.36 10.25 -35.46
CA ILE A 22 -34.75 10.97 -34.24
C ILE A 22 -36.25 11.29 -34.26
N LYS A 23 -36.78 11.78 -35.39
CA LYS A 23 -38.23 12.02 -35.54
C LYS A 23 -39.03 10.73 -35.36
N LEU A 24 -38.57 9.60 -35.90
CA LEU A 24 -39.21 8.29 -35.74
C LEU A 24 -39.21 7.83 -34.27
N ARG A 25 -38.09 8.00 -33.55
CA ARG A 25 -37.95 7.66 -32.12
C ARG A 25 -38.85 8.52 -31.24
N LEU A 26 -38.92 9.82 -31.52
CA LEU A 26 -39.75 10.77 -30.79
C LEU A 26 -41.25 10.48 -31.01
N ARG A 27 -41.67 10.22 -32.26
CA ARG A 27 -43.06 9.84 -32.57
C ARG A 27 -43.56 8.61 -31.80
N LYS A 28 -42.69 7.64 -31.51
CA LYS A 28 -43.03 6.45 -30.70
C LYS A 28 -43.26 6.72 -29.21
N LYS A 29 -42.82 7.87 -28.68
CA LYS A 29 -42.91 8.23 -27.24
C LYS A 29 -43.93 9.32 -26.92
N VAL A 30 -44.64 9.86 -27.93
CA VAL A 30 -45.75 10.81 -27.73
C VAL A 30 -46.92 10.06 -27.07
N PRO A 31 -47.52 10.56 -25.97
CA PRO A 31 -47.54 11.96 -25.52
C PRO A 31 -46.63 12.32 -24.31
N LYS A 32 -45.63 11.52 -23.96
CA LYS A 32 -44.89 11.64 -22.68
C LYS A 32 -43.56 12.41 -22.75
N LEU A 33 -43.26 13.13 -23.84
CA LEU A 33 -41.94 13.77 -24.04
C LEU A 33 -41.87 15.17 -23.42
N THR A 34 -40.85 15.41 -22.61
CA THR A 34 -40.52 16.74 -22.06
C THR A 34 -39.64 17.56 -23.03
N ALA A 35 -39.52 18.87 -22.81
CA ALA A 35 -38.60 19.72 -23.60
C ALA A 35 -37.14 19.25 -23.50
N ASN A 36 -36.74 18.75 -22.32
CA ASN A 36 -35.41 18.18 -22.07
C ASN A 36 -35.18 16.90 -22.88
N ASP A 37 -36.20 16.02 -22.99
CA ASP A 37 -36.10 14.81 -23.82
C ASP A 37 -35.89 15.12 -25.30
N VAL A 38 -36.50 16.21 -25.78
CA VAL A 38 -36.32 16.69 -27.16
C VAL A 38 -34.91 17.27 -27.34
N ARG A 39 -34.40 18.03 -26.37
CA ARG A 39 -33.04 18.61 -26.40
C ARG A 39 -31.97 17.52 -26.42
N ARG A 40 -32.03 16.57 -25.48
CA ARG A 40 -31.11 15.43 -25.37
C ARG A 40 -31.07 14.56 -26.64
N ALA A 41 -32.09 14.63 -27.49
CA ALA A 41 -32.14 13.95 -28.78
C ALA A 41 -31.61 14.78 -29.97
N ARG A 42 -31.43 16.10 -29.81
CA ARG A 42 -31.07 17.04 -30.90
C ARG A 42 -29.61 17.50 -30.87
N ILE A 43 -29.03 17.66 -29.68
CA ILE A 43 -27.65 18.12 -29.49
C ILE A 43 -26.82 17.04 -28.79
N PRO A 44 -25.47 17.12 -28.79
CA PRO A 44 -24.64 16.20 -28.02
C PRO A 44 -25.09 16.11 -26.56
N TYR A 45 -25.13 14.88 -26.02
CA TYR A 45 -25.79 14.62 -24.73
C TYR A 45 -25.18 15.45 -23.59
N TYR A 46 -23.86 15.59 -23.56
CA TYR A 46 -23.18 16.41 -22.55
C TYR A 46 -23.55 17.90 -22.61
N GLU A 47 -23.77 18.44 -23.82
CA GLU A 47 -24.22 19.83 -23.98
C GLU A 47 -25.65 20.01 -23.49
N ALA A 48 -26.51 19.01 -23.74
CA ALA A 48 -27.88 19.04 -23.21
C ALA A 48 -27.88 19.08 -21.67
N ILE A 49 -27.07 18.25 -21.01
CA ILE A 49 -26.95 18.26 -19.55
C ILE A 49 -26.36 19.60 -19.06
N ALA A 50 -25.32 20.13 -19.70
CA ALA A 50 -24.74 21.42 -19.31
C ALA A 50 -25.75 22.58 -19.48
N SER A 51 -26.53 22.59 -20.57
CA SER A 51 -27.59 23.59 -20.79
C SER A 51 -28.72 23.45 -19.77
N GLU A 52 -29.13 22.23 -19.42
CA GLU A 52 -30.14 21.98 -18.37
C GLU A 52 -29.67 22.54 -17.03
N LEU A 53 -28.45 22.23 -16.60
CA LEU A 53 -27.85 22.79 -15.39
C LEU A 53 -27.84 24.31 -15.40
N TYR A 54 -27.42 24.90 -16.53
CA TYR A 54 -27.36 26.35 -16.68
C TYR A 54 -28.75 27.01 -16.59
N GLU A 55 -29.76 26.41 -17.21
CA GLU A 55 -31.16 26.90 -17.19
C GLU A 55 -31.79 26.79 -15.80
N ASP A 56 -31.49 25.72 -15.06
CA ASP A 56 -31.87 25.54 -13.66
C ASP A 56 -31.07 26.47 -12.70
N GLY A 57 -30.21 27.30 -13.27
CA GLY A 57 -29.41 28.31 -12.61
C GLY A 57 -28.07 27.81 -12.10
N PHE A 58 -27.77 26.50 -12.17
CA PHE A 58 -26.52 25.85 -11.72
C PHE A 58 -25.34 26.13 -12.67
N VAL A 59 -24.95 27.41 -12.73
CA VAL A 59 -23.98 27.93 -13.69
C VAL A 59 -22.58 27.36 -13.44
N ASN A 60 -22.14 27.22 -12.18
CA ASN A 60 -20.81 26.72 -11.87
C ASN A 60 -20.70 25.21 -12.18
N ALA A 61 -21.73 24.45 -11.85
CA ALA A 61 -21.85 23.03 -12.20
C ALA A 61 -21.80 22.81 -13.71
N ALA A 62 -22.53 23.63 -14.48
CA ALA A 62 -22.52 23.57 -15.94
C ALA A 62 -21.13 23.81 -16.51
N PHE A 63 -20.42 24.86 -16.06
CA PHE A 63 -19.06 25.14 -16.54
C PHE A 63 -18.04 24.10 -16.09
N LEU A 64 -18.13 23.60 -14.86
CA LEU A 64 -17.25 22.53 -14.40
C LEU A 64 -17.41 21.28 -15.27
N LEU A 65 -18.64 20.88 -15.59
CA LEU A 65 -18.89 19.73 -16.47
C LEU A 65 -18.23 19.91 -17.85
N LEU A 66 -18.35 21.10 -18.45
CA LEU A 66 -17.74 21.40 -19.74
C LEU A 66 -16.20 21.42 -19.65
N HIS A 67 -15.63 22.03 -18.62
CA HIS A 67 -14.18 22.04 -18.41
C HIS A 67 -13.63 20.61 -18.22
N LEU A 68 -14.36 19.72 -17.55
CA LEU A 68 -13.95 18.32 -17.40
C LEU A 68 -13.90 17.59 -18.76
N ILE A 69 -14.83 17.91 -19.66
CA ILE A 69 -14.86 17.35 -21.02
C ILE A 69 -13.72 17.91 -21.85
N GLU A 70 -13.49 19.22 -21.81
CA GLU A 70 -12.36 19.89 -22.47
C GLU A 70 -11.02 19.34 -21.98
N TYR A 71 -10.90 19.09 -20.68
CA TYR A 71 -9.70 18.48 -20.08
C TYR A 71 -9.48 17.05 -20.60
N GLU A 72 -10.53 16.23 -20.69
CA GLU A 72 -10.41 14.89 -21.30
C GLU A 72 -10.06 14.98 -22.78
N ASP A 73 -10.63 15.92 -23.55
CA ASP A 73 -10.31 16.16 -24.96
C ASP A 73 -8.87 16.62 -25.19
N ALA A 74 -8.28 17.38 -24.26
CA ALA A 74 -6.90 17.84 -24.36
C ALA A 74 -5.87 16.75 -24.03
N ASN A 75 -6.22 15.81 -23.12
CA ASN A 75 -5.28 14.81 -22.61
C ASN A 75 -5.48 13.41 -23.19
N VAL A 76 -6.65 13.11 -23.75
CA VAL A 76 -6.94 11.85 -24.45
C VAL A 76 -6.97 12.13 -25.95
N GLY A 77 -5.94 11.68 -26.66
CA GLY A 77 -5.85 11.83 -28.11
C GLY A 77 -7.06 11.24 -28.81
N ARG A 78 -7.55 11.91 -29.87
CA ARG A 78 -8.67 11.41 -30.67
C ARG A 78 -8.31 10.05 -31.25
N THR A 79 -9.18 9.07 -31.07
CA THR A 79 -9.00 7.74 -31.63
C THR A 79 -10.13 7.40 -32.58
N SER A 80 -9.85 6.64 -33.64
CA SER A 80 -10.85 6.07 -34.53
C SER A 80 -11.52 4.81 -33.94
N TYR A 81 -11.05 4.34 -32.78
CA TYR A 81 -11.55 3.14 -32.12
C TYR A 81 -12.85 3.46 -31.37
N VAL A 82 -13.97 2.95 -31.90
CA VAL A 82 -15.31 3.14 -31.33
C VAL A 82 -15.39 2.70 -29.86
N SER A 83 -14.66 1.64 -29.48
CA SER A 83 -14.61 1.16 -28.10
C SER A 83 -14.02 2.20 -27.13
N VAL A 84 -12.96 2.91 -27.53
CA VAL A 84 -12.32 3.95 -26.72
C VAL A 84 -13.19 5.19 -26.67
N GLU A 85 -13.72 5.62 -27.82
CA GLU A 85 -14.62 6.78 -27.90
C GLU A 85 -15.90 6.57 -27.06
N SER A 86 -16.47 5.37 -27.04
CA SER A 86 -17.68 5.07 -26.26
C SER A 86 -17.49 5.21 -24.74
N ARG A 87 -16.24 5.09 -24.26
CA ARG A 87 -15.91 5.19 -22.83
C ARG A 87 -15.60 6.63 -22.38
N ARG A 88 -15.48 7.57 -23.33
CA ARG A 88 -15.21 8.99 -23.03
C ARG A 88 -16.37 9.60 -22.25
N LEU A 89 -16.06 10.54 -21.36
CA LEU A 89 -17.03 11.21 -20.50
C LEU A 89 -18.17 11.82 -21.32
N ARG A 90 -17.82 12.50 -22.43
CA ARG A 90 -18.79 13.13 -23.35
C ARG A 90 -19.84 12.17 -23.94
N ASN A 91 -19.53 10.86 -23.97
CA ASN A 91 -20.36 9.82 -24.56
C ASN A 91 -21.05 8.93 -23.50
N SER A 92 -20.71 9.09 -22.22
CA SER A 92 -21.26 8.27 -21.14
C SER A 92 -22.51 8.89 -20.52
N GLU A 93 -23.69 8.59 -21.09
CA GLU A 93 -24.96 9.14 -20.62
C GLU A 93 -25.21 8.89 -19.12
N LYS A 94 -24.90 7.68 -18.63
CA LYS A 94 -25.07 7.31 -17.21
C LYS A 94 -24.21 8.19 -16.29
N LEU A 95 -22.96 8.39 -16.67
CA LEU A 95 -22.03 9.19 -15.88
C LEU A 95 -22.39 10.68 -15.94
N LEU A 96 -22.78 11.19 -17.12
CA LEU A 96 -23.23 12.57 -17.29
C LEU A 96 -24.50 12.87 -16.49
N ASN A 97 -25.47 11.96 -16.46
CA ASN A 97 -26.67 12.12 -15.61
C ASN A 97 -26.32 12.11 -14.12
N TYR A 98 -25.42 11.21 -13.71
CA TYR A 98 -24.95 11.16 -12.32
C TYR A 98 -24.24 12.46 -11.92
N LEU A 99 -23.26 12.90 -12.70
CA LEU A 99 -22.53 14.15 -12.46
C LEU A 99 -23.45 15.36 -12.51
N GLY A 100 -24.40 15.42 -13.45
CA GLY A 100 -25.39 16.50 -13.51
C GLY A 100 -26.17 16.61 -12.21
N GLY A 101 -26.71 15.50 -11.71
CA GLY A 101 -27.44 15.50 -10.44
C GLY A 101 -26.58 15.86 -9.24
N THR A 102 -25.39 15.27 -9.10
CA THR A 102 -24.54 15.51 -7.91
C THR A 102 -23.89 16.90 -7.92
N LEU A 103 -23.52 17.42 -9.08
CA LEU A 103 -22.99 18.79 -9.19
C LEU A 103 -24.08 19.83 -8.91
N ALA A 104 -25.33 19.60 -9.35
CA ALA A 104 -26.45 20.45 -8.98
C ALA A 104 -26.67 20.46 -7.46
N ASN A 105 -26.61 19.28 -6.81
CA ASN A 105 -26.71 19.18 -5.36
C ASN A 105 -25.57 19.91 -4.64
N ALA A 106 -24.32 19.76 -5.11
CA ALA A 106 -23.16 20.45 -4.55
C ALA A 106 -23.31 21.98 -4.67
N GLU A 107 -23.71 22.48 -5.85
CA GLU A 107 -23.94 23.91 -6.04
C GLU A 107 -25.15 24.42 -5.24
N SER A 108 -26.19 23.60 -5.04
CA SER A 108 -27.30 23.96 -4.14
C SER A 108 -26.80 24.11 -2.70
N CYS A 109 -25.96 23.20 -2.21
CA CYS A 109 -25.35 23.31 -0.88
C CYS A 109 -24.52 24.59 -0.75
N LYS A 110 -23.76 24.95 -1.80
CA LYS A 110 -23.01 26.20 -1.86
C LYS A 110 -23.92 27.43 -1.76
N ARG A 111 -25.04 27.46 -2.49
CA ARG A 111 -26.01 28.57 -2.43
C ARG A 111 -26.59 28.74 -1.03
N ASP A 112 -26.84 27.63 -0.37
CA ASP A 112 -27.34 27.59 1.01
C ASP A 112 -26.23 27.87 2.05
N GLN A 113 -25.00 28.22 1.63
CA GLN A 113 -23.82 28.46 2.47
C GLN A 113 -23.41 27.25 3.32
N ARG A 114 -23.78 26.05 2.91
CA ARG A 114 -23.45 24.78 3.56
C ARG A 114 -22.26 24.13 2.86
N TYR A 115 -21.11 24.79 2.99
CA TYR A 115 -19.85 24.40 2.33
C TYR A 115 -19.34 23.03 2.78
N ASP A 116 -19.61 22.66 4.04
CA ASP A 116 -19.32 21.32 4.57
C ASP A 116 -19.98 20.21 3.74
N ARG A 117 -21.24 20.43 3.36
CA ARG A 117 -22.02 19.48 2.56
C ARG A 117 -21.62 19.53 1.09
N GLU A 118 -21.28 20.71 0.55
CA GLU A 118 -20.71 20.84 -0.79
C GLU A 118 -19.44 19.96 -0.94
N VAL A 119 -18.49 20.10 -0.01
CA VAL A 119 -17.26 19.29 -0.03
C VAL A 119 -17.57 17.79 0.12
N SER A 120 -18.55 17.45 0.96
CA SER A 120 -18.97 16.05 1.14
C SER A 120 -19.54 15.43 -0.14
N GLU A 121 -20.35 16.19 -0.90
CA GLU A 121 -20.85 15.75 -2.21
C GLU A 121 -19.70 15.58 -3.23
N LEU A 122 -18.76 16.52 -3.27
CA LEU A 122 -17.58 16.42 -4.15
C LEU A 122 -16.69 15.22 -3.81
N LEU A 123 -16.48 14.96 -2.51
CA LEU A 123 -15.77 13.78 -2.02
C LEU A 123 -16.51 12.49 -2.39
N ALA A 124 -17.83 12.46 -2.29
CA ALA A 124 -18.65 11.30 -2.68
C ALA A 124 -18.52 11.00 -4.18
N ILE A 125 -18.47 12.03 -5.04
CA ILE A 125 -18.19 11.86 -6.46
C ILE A 125 -16.81 11.22 -6.66
N ALA A 126 -15.77 11.74 -6.00
CA ALA A 126 -14.41 11.22 -6.12
C ALA A 126 -14.33 9.73 -5.74
N ARG A 127 -14.90 9.36 -4.59
CA ARG A 127 -14.93 7.97 -4.10
C ARG A 127 -15.72 7.04 -5.01
N LYS A 128 -16.82 7.50 -5.61
CA LYS A 128 -17.60 6.67 -6.55
C LYS A 128 -16.81 6.35 -7.83
N LEU A 129 -15.92 7.25 -8.24
CA LEU A 129 -15.12 7.11 -9.46
C LEU A 129 -13.80 6.37 -9.25
N GLU A 130 -13.32 6.26 -8.01
CA GLU A 130 -12.05 5.61 -7.65
C GLU A 130 -11.89 4.16 -8.18
N PRO A 131 -12.92 3.27 -8.12
CA PRO A 131 -12.81 1.91 -8.64
C PRO A 131 -12.65 1.82 -10.15
N ASP A 132 -13.06 2.84 -10.90
CA ASP A 132 -12.99 2.86 -12.36
C ASP A 132 -11.61 3.35 -12.82
N HIS A 133 -10.76 2.40 -13.23
CA HIS A 133 -9.41 2.66 -13.71
C HIS A 133 -9.34 3.73 -14.82
N GLU A 134 -10.33 3.80 -15.72
CA GLU A 134 -10.35 4.75 -16.83
C GLU A 134 -10.77 6.16 -16.37
N LYS A 135 -11.48 6.25 -15.25
CA LYS A 135 -11.98 7.51 -14.68
C LYS A 135 -11.22 7.96 -13.43
N ARG A 136 -10.10 7.31 -13.10
CA ARG A 136 -9.21 7.75 -12.02
C ARG A 136 -8.74 9.20 -12.17
N TRP A 137 -8.48 9.66 -13.40
CA TRP A 137 -8.11 11.06 -13.63
C TRP A 137 -9.23 12.02 -13.18
N LEU A 138 -10.49 11.64 -13.36
CA LEU A 138 -11.66 12.41 -12.96
C LEU A 138 -11.84 12.39 -11.45
N ALA A 139 -11.67 11.22 -10.81
CA ALA A 139 -11.64 11.08 -9.36
C ALA A 139 -10.58 12.02 -8.73
N ARG A 140 -9.38 12.06 -9.31
CA ARG A 140 -8.30 12.97 -8.88
C ARG A 140 -8.71 14.44 -8.95
N GLN A 141 -9.36 14.87 -10.04
CA GLN A 141 -9.84 16.26 -10.15
C GLN A 141 -10.84 16.59 -9.05
N PHE A 142 -11.78 15.68 -8.76
CA PHE A 142 -12.75 15.90 -7.69
C PHE A 142 -12.12 15.93 -6.30
N PHE A 143 -11.10 15.11 -6.02
CA PHE A 143 -10.33 15.24 -4.79
C PHE A 143 -9.66 16.62 -4.67
N MET A 144 -9.01 17.09 -5.74
CA MET A 144 -8.35 18.40 -5.74
C MET A 144 -9.34 19.55 -5.54
N ILE A 145 -10.50 19.50 -6.23
CA ILE A 145 -11.55 20.51 -6.09
C ILE A 145 -12.14 20.48 -4.68
N ALA A 146 -12.46 19.30 -4.14
CA ALA A 146 -12.99 19.17 -2.78
C ALA A 146 -12.04 19.78 -1.75
N LEU A 147 -10.74 19.55 -1.92
CA LEU A 147 -9.69 20.00 -1.03
C LEU A 147 -9.45 21.52 -1.10
N ASP A 148 -9.56 22.10 -2.30
CA ASP A 148 -9.57 23.55 -2.52
C ASP A 148 -10.82 24.22 -1.90
N ARG A 149 -11.99 23.58 -2.02
CA ARG A 149 -13.24 24.08 -1.43
C ARG A 149 -13.29 24.00 0.09
N CYS A 150 -12.45 23.18 0.74
CA CYS A 150 -12.36 23.16 2.20
C CYS A 150 -12.01 24.52 2.81
N ILE A 151 -11.40 25.44 2.04
CA ILE A 151 -11.05 26.79 2.51
C ILE A 151 -12.29 27.58 2.93
N ASP A 152 -13.42 27.34 2.27
CA ASP A 152 -14.70 28.03 2.49
C ASP A 152 -15.48 27.46 3.71
N CYS A 153 -15.06 26.30 4.26
CA CYS A 153 -15.71 25.69 5.42
C CYS A 153 -15.45 26.47 6.72
N GLU A 154 -16.40 26.38 7.66
CA GLU A 154 -16.23 26.98 9.00
C GLU A 154 -15.00 26.40 9.72
N PRO A 155 -14.22 27.20 10.48
CA PRO A 155 -12.96 26.74 11.08
C PRO A 155 -13.07 25.47 11.91
N LYS A 156 -14.18 25.30 12.67
CA LYS A 156 -14.41 24.13 13.53
C LYS A 156 -14.66 22.84 12.75
N THR A 157 -15.38 22.92 11.63
CA THR A 157 -15.72 21.75 10.80
C THR A 157 -14.72 21.52 9.69
N ARG A 158 -13.99 22.57 9.28
CA ARG A 158 -12.97 22.55 8.24
C ARG A 158 -11.91 21.49 8.51
N VAL A 159 -11.34 21.45 9.71
CA VAL A 159 -10.26 20.50 10.02
C VAL A 159 -10.72 19.05 9.84
N LYS A 160 -11.92 18.72 10.31
CA LYS A 160 -12.54 17.40 10.09
C LYS A 160 -12.64 17.08 8.60
N ILE A 161 -13.28 17.96 7.83
CA ILE A 161 -13.62 17.72 6.44
C ILE A 161 -12.36 17.69 5.57
N GLN A 162 -11.44 18.62 5.79
CA GLN A 162 -10.17 18.69 5.08
C GLN A 162 -9.32 17.45 5.36
N SER A 163 -9.24 17.02 6.62
CA SER A 163 -8.54 15.77 6.99
C SER A 163 -9.19 14.54 6.36
N LEU A 164 -10.52 14.50 6.28
CA LEU A 164 -11.26 13.42 5.64
C LEU A 164 -10.98 13.36 4.12
N VAL A 165 -10.98 14.51 3.44
CA VAL A 165 -10.62 14.59 2.01
C VAL A 165 -9.17 14.17 1.80
N ARG A 166 -8.22 14.65 2.63
CA ARG A 166 -6.81 14.23 2.56
C ARG A 166 -6.63 12.74 2.78
N PHE A 167 -7.34 12.14 3.75
CA PHE A 167 -7.31 10.71 4.02
C PHE A 167 -7.72 9.89 2.79
N TYR A 168 -8.88 10.18 2.21
CA TYR A 168 -9.35 9.45 1.03
C TYR A 168 -8.49 9.73 -0.21
N PHE A 169 -8.01 10.95 -0.37
CA PHE A 169 -7.12 11.27 -1.48
C PHE A 169 -5.77 10.55 -1.34
N ALA A 170 -5.23 10.47 -0.13
CA ALA A 170 -4.01 9.71 0.14
C ALA A 170 -4.20 8.22 -0.12
N LYS A 171 -5.34 7.62 0.29
CA LYS A 171 -5.70 6.24 -0.06
C LYS A 171 -5.68 6.00 -1.57
N PHE A 172 -6.32 6.88 -2.33
CA PHE A 172 -6.32 6.87 -3.79
C PHE A 172 -4.90 6.98 -4.40
N GLN A 173 -4.00 7.73 -3.77
CA GLN A 173 -2.61 7.91 -4.22
C GLN A 173 -1.73 6.70 -3.89
N ILE A 174 -1.96 6.03 -2.75
CA ILE A 174 -1.32 4.77 -2.38
C ILE A 174 -1.63 3.69 -3.43
N ASP A 175 -2.87 3.60 -3.89
CA ASP A 175 -3.29 2.68 -4.95
C ASP A 175 -2.62 2.95 -6.30
N GLN A 176 -2.09 4.17 -6.48
CA GLN A 176 -1.28 4.56 -7.64
C GLN A 176 0.23 4.45 -7.41
N LYS A 177 0.65 3.86 -6.29
CA LYS A 177 2.06 3.75 -5.86
C LYS A 177 2.75 5.10 -5.69
N ARG A 178 2.00 6.14 -5.34
CA ARG A 178 2.52 7.49 -5.07
C ARG A 178 2.63 7.74 -3.56
N HIS A 179 3.46 6.92 -2.91
CA HIS A 179 3.57 6.89 -1.45
C HIS A 179 4.05 8.23 -0.86
N LEU A 180 4.95 8.95 -1.55
CA LEU A 180 5.43 10.25 -1.08
C LEU A 180 4.35 11.34 -1.11
N GLU A 181 3.58 11.45 -2.20
CA GLU A 181 2.47 12.41 -2.30
C GLU A 181 1.42 12.11 -1.21
N ALA A 182 1.10 10.83 -1.00
CA ALA A 182 0.15 10.38 0.02
C ALA A 182 0.63 10.71 1.44
N MET A 183 1.90 10.41 1.76
CA MET A 183 2.51 10.68 3.06
C MET A 183 2.43 12.16 3.42
N LEU A 184 2.84 13.06 2.52
CA LEU A 184 2.82 14.50 2.78
C LEU A 184 1.40 15.02 3.07
N MET A 185 0.38 14.50 2.39
CA MET A 185 -1.01 14.85 2.67
C MET A 185 -1.47 14.33 4.03
N LEU A 186 -1.08 13.11 4.39
CA LEU A 186 -1.45 12.53 5.68
C LEU A 186 -0.74 13.21 6.86
N GLU A 187 0.53 13.61 6.71
CA GLU A 187 1.25 14.38 7.74
C GLU A 187 0.58 15.73 8.01
N GLN A 188 0.11 16.41 6.95
CA GLN A 188 -0.67 17.63 7.12
C GLN A 188 -1.99 17.37 7.84
N ALA A 189 -2.67 16.27 7.52
CA ALA A 189 -3.90 15.89 8.21
C ALA A 189 -3.63 15.60 9.70
N ASP A 190 -2.62 14.79 10.01
CA ASP A 190 -2.24 14.43 11.39
C ASP A 190 -1.89 15.69 12.21
N ALA A 191 -1.06 16.58 11.66
CA ALA A 191 -0.70 17.84 12.34
C ALA A 191 -1.90 18.77 12.58
N GLU A 192 -2.83 18.86 11.63
CA GLU A 192 -4.05 19.67 11.79
C GLU A 192 -5.00 19.05 12.83
N LEU A 193 -5.13 17.71 12.85
CA LEU A 193 -5.91 16.99 13.86
C LEU A 193 -5.34 17.18 15.27
N GLU A 194 -4.01 17.09 15.44
CA GLU A 194 -3.33 17.32 16.73
C GLU A 194 -3.43 18.77 17.21
N SER A 195 -3.54 19.73 16.31
CA SER A 195 -3.67 21.15 16.66
C SER A 195 -5.04 21.51 17.28
N GLN A 196 -6.02 20.60 17.25
CA GLN A 196 -7.33 20.82 17.83
C GLN A 196 -7.31 20.60 19.35
N CYS A 197 -7.74 21.63 20.10
CA CYS A 197 -7.70 21.60 21.57
C CYS A 197 -8.73 20.66 22.24
N ASP A 198 -9.76 20.22 21.51
CA ASP A 198 -10.84 19.39 22.03
C ASP A 198 -10.67 17.93 21.59
N ALA A 199 -9.93 17.15 22.38
CA ALA A 199 -9.64 15.75 22.10
C ALA A 199 -10.91 14.88 21.99
N ALA A 200 -11.94 15.16 22.80
CA ALA A 200 -13.19 14.41 22.76
C ALA A 200 -13.92 14.61 21.43
N LEU A 201 -13.85 15.82 20.87
CA LEU A 201 -14.46 16.14 19.59
C LEU A 201 -13.72 15.48 18.40
N VAL A 202 -12.40 15.33 18.48
CA VAL A 202 -11.59 14.66 17.45
C VAL A 202 -11.80 13.14 17.48
N ASP A 203 -11.95 12.53 18.66
CA ASP A 203 -12.21 11.10 18.79
C ASP A 203 -13.55 10.66 18.17
N ASP A 204 -14.54 11.57 18.16
CA ASP A 204 -15.83 11.36 17.50
C ASP A 204 -15.76 11.46 15.96
N TRP A 205 -14.65 11.93 15.40
CA TRP A 205 -14.50 12.05 13.95
C TRP A 205 -14.13 10.71 13.36
N LYS A 206 -15.05 10.16 12.56
CA LYS A 206 -14.92 8.84 11.95
C LYS A 206 -14.77 8.92 10.43
N THR A 207 -14.17 7.87 9.87
CA THR A 207 -14.16 7.61 8.43
C THR A 207 -15.57 7.33 7.90
N LEU A 208 -15.74 7.41 6.58
CA LEU A 208 -17.02 7.16 5.89
C LEU A 208 -17.20 5.67 5.50
N GLU A 209 -16.44 4.77 6.13
CA GLU A 209 -16.59 3.32 5.96
C GLU A 209 -17.62 2.77 6.95
N GLU A 210 -18.21 1.60 6.67
CA GLU A 210 -19.31 1.03 7.47
C GLU A 210 -18.93 0.80 8.95
N ASP A 211 -17.67 0.45 9.22
CA ASP A 211 -17.14 0.21 10.57
C ASP A 211 -16.82 1.51 11.33
N GLY A 212 -16.73 2.65 10.63
CA GLY A 212 -16.57 3.98 11.23
C GLY A 212 -15.34 4.12 12.15
N GLU A 213 -14.16 3.73 11.67
CA GLU A 213 -12.90 3.92 12.40
C GLU A 213 -12.61 5.41 12.66
N SER A 214 -12.03 5.75 13.83
CA SER A 214 -11.56 7.11 14.14
C SER A 214 -10.61 7.62 13.05
N LEU A 215 -10.85 8.83 12.59
CA LEU A 215 -10.10 9.46 11.50
C LEU A 215 -8.62 9.60 11.85
N SER A 216 -8.29 9.90 13.12
CA SER A 216 -6.91 9.97 13.59
C SER A 216 -6.20 8.61 13.47
N ILE A 217 -6.87 7.53 13.89
CA ILE A 217 -6.36 6.15 13.79
C ILE A 217 -6.19 5.76 12.31
N ALA A 218 -7.16 6.10 11.47
CA ALA A 218 -7.13 5.77 10.04
C ALA A 218 -6.00 6.51 9.30
N VAL A 219 -5.80 7.80 9.58
CA VAL A 219 -4.69 8.60 9.04
C VAL A 219 -3.35 7.99 9.44
N ASN A 220 -3.16 7.69 10.73
CA ASN A 220 -1.93 7.10 11.24
C ASN A 220 -1.67 5.68 10.72
N THR A 221 -2.74 4.91 10.47
CA THR A 221 -2.66 3.61 9.79
C THR A 221 -2.07 3.77 8.38
N LEU A 222 -2.55 4.73 7.58
CA LEU A 222 -2.01 4.97 6.25
C LEU A 222 -0.61 5.60 6.27
N LEU A 223 -0.29 6.43 7.26
CA LEU A 223 1.08 6.96 7.46
C LEU A 223 2.08 5.84 7.70
N PHE A 224 1.74 4.88 8.58
CA PHE A 224 2.57 3.69 8.78
C PHE A 224 2.81 2.94 7.47
N VAL A 225 1.75 2.70 6.69
CA VAL A 225 1.86 2.00 5.40
C VAL A 225 2.76 2.75 4.42
N CYS A 226 2.58 4.07 4.27
CA CYS A 226 3.37 4.90 3.36
C CYS A 226 4.84 4.93 3.78
N ASN A 227 5.12 5.22 5.05
CA ASN A 227 6.48 5.33 5.55
C ASN A 227 7.22 3.98 5.46
N ARG A 228 6.55 2.86 5.76
CA ARG A 228 7.15 1.53 5.57
C ARG A 228 7.50 1.27 4.09
N LYS A 229 6.60 1.61 3.16
CA LYS A 229 6.86 1.45 1.72
C LYS A 229 8.00 2.32 1.24
N LEU A 230 8.06 3.58 1.66
CA LEU A 230 9.17 4.48 1.34
C LEU A 230 10.50 3.99 1.91
N ALA A 231 10.52 3.40 3.11
CA ALA A 231 11.71 2.76 3.67
C ALA A 231 12.18 1.54 2.84
N GLU A 232 11.28 0.77 2.26
CA GLU A 232 11.61 -0.35 1.36
C GLU A 232 12.15 0.12 0.01
N GLU A 233 11.58 1.20 -0.54
CA GLU A 233 11.93 1.75 -1.87
C GLU A 233 13.26 2.51 -1.87
N THR A 234 13.76 2.93 -0.72
CA THR A 234 14.97 3.76 -0.58
C THR A 234 16.29 2.98 -0.63
N GLY A 235 16.31 1.78 -1.21
CA GLY A 235 17.50 0.92 -1.28
C GLY A 235 18.74 1.54 -1.94
N ALA A 236 18.57 2.51 -2.86
CA ALA A 236 19.67 3.25 -3.50
C ALA A 236 20.04 4.58 -2.79
N SER A 237 19.25 4.97 -1.80
CA SER A 237 19.43 6.22 -1.05
C SER A 237 20.38 6.04 0.14
N PRO A 238 20.92 7.12 0.71
CA PRO A 238 21.66 7.05 1.95
C PRO A 238 20.84 6.37 3.07
N ALA A 239 21.51 5.51 3.86
CA ALA A 239 20.85 4.71 4.90
C ALA A 239 20.06 5.53 5.94
N TRP A 240 20.41 6.80 6.15
CA TRP A 240 19.70 7.70 7.06
C TRP A 240 18.28 8.07 6.56
N ILE A 241 18.03 8.01 5.25
CA ILE A 241 16.69 8.28 4.70
C ILE A 241 15.74 7.14 5.06
N ALA A 242 16.15 5.89 4.81
CA ALA A 242 15.40 4.71 5.20
C ALA A 242 15.17 4.67 6.72
N GLU A 243 16.18 5.07 7.51
CA GLU A 243 16.05 5.22 8.95
C GLU A 243 14.94 6.18 9.36
N GLN A 244 14.91 7.37 8.76
CA GLN A 244 13.91 8.38 9.09
C GLN A 244 12.50 7.85 8.82
N TYR A 245 12.29 7.22 7.66
CA TYR A 245 11.00 6.61 7.33
C TYR A 245 10.61 5.46 8.28
N ILE A 246 11.54 4.61 8.72
CA ILE A 246 11.25 3.56 9.71
C ILE A 246 10.85 4.16 11.06
N ARG A 247 11.55 5.22 11.50
CA ARG A 247 11.22 5.94 12.74
C ARG A 247 9.84 6.58 12.67
N ASP A 248 9.52 7.22 11.57
CA ASP A 248 8.23 7.90 11.39
C ASP A 248 7.09 6.89 11.18
N ALA A 249 7.34 5.76 10.53
CA ALA A 249 6.42 4.62 10.50
C ALA A 249 6.12 4.12 11.91
N HIS A 250 7.15 3.94 12.74
CA HIS A 250 6.97 3.48 14.11
C HIS A 250 6.16 4.47 14.96
N LYS A 251 6.46 5.78 14.88
CA LYS A 251 5.66 6.81 15.57
C LYS A 251 4.19 6.77 15.16
N ALA A 252 3.91 6.67 13.85
CA ALA A 252 2.54 6.57 13.34
C ALA A 252 1.85 5.29 13.86
N ALA A 253 2.55 4.15 13.87
CA ALA A 253 2.03 2.89 14.39
C ALA A 253 1.60 2.99 15.86
N LEU A 254 2.40 3.65 16.72
CA LEU A 254 2.05 3.84 18.13
C LEU A 254 0.75 4.64 18.32
N LYS A 255 0.46 5.59 17.42
CA LYS A 255 -0.79 6.39 17.45
C LYS A 255 -2.03 5.60 16.99
N THR A 256 -1.86 4.43 16.37
CA THR A 256 -3.00 3.63 15.91
C THR A 256 -3.66 2.81 17.01
N PHE A 257 -2.94 2.48 18.09
CA PHE A 257 -3.34 1.53 19.12
C PHE A 257 -3.76 0.13 18.61
N LYS A 258 -3.49 -0.19 17.34
CA LYS A 258 -3.75 -1.51 16.75
C LYS A 258 -2.57 -2.42 17.06
N THR A 259 -2.83 -3.47 17.83
CA THR A 259 -1.87 -4.54 18.19
C THR A 259 -1.10 -5.04 16.96
N SER A 260 -1.81 -5.27 15.85
CA SER A 260 -1.22 -5.73 14.59
C SER A 260 -0.19 -4.78 13.99
N ILE A 261 -0.57 -3.52 13.82
CA ILE A 261 0.30 -2.48 13.27
C ILE A 261 1.49 -2.20 14.20
N MET A 262 1.24 -2.13 15.51
CA MET A 262 2.30 -1.91 16.48
C MET A 262 3.32 -3.04 16.44
N ALA A 263 2.88 -4.30 16.40
CA ALA A 263 3.78 -5.45 16.34
C ALA A 263 4.65 -5.45 15.06
N GLU A 264 4.07 -5.18 13.90
CA GLU A 264 4.82 -5.05 12.64
C GLU A 264 5.85 -3.91 12.72
N SER A 265 5.47 -2.78 13.31
CA SER A 265 6.37 -1.63 13.46
C SER A 265 7.56 -1.93 14.36
N TYR A 266 7.34 -2.65 15.47
CA TYR A 266 8.38 -3.07 16.39
C TYR A 266 9.35 -4.05 15.74
N GLN A 267 8.84 -5.01 14.94
CA GLN A 267 9.71 -5.90 14.19
C GLN A 267 10.55 -5.12 13.18
N ALA A 268 9.93 -4.27 12.36
CA ALA A 268 10.64 -3.52 11.32
C ALA A 268 11.72 -2.61 11.90
N TYR A 269 11.44 -1.95 13.02
CA TYR A 269 12.42 -1.11 13.70
C TYR A 269 13.53 -1.96 14.36
N GLY A 270 13.18 -3.09 15.00
CA GLY A 270 14.15 -4.03 15.54
C GLY A 270 15.11 -4.57 14.47
N ASP A 271 14.60 -4.94 13.29
CA ASP A 271 15.39 -5.41 12.15
C ASP A 271 16.37 -4.35 11.67
N PHE A 272 15.92 -3.10 11.63
CA PHE A 272 16.78 -1.96 11.30
C PHE A 272 17.92 -1.77 12.33
N LEU A 273 17.60 -1.77 13.63
CA LEU A 273 18.60 -1.64 14.70
C LEU A 273 19.59 -2.82 14.69
N SER A 274 19.11 -4.04 14.45
CA SER A 274 19.95 -5.23 14.35
C SER A 274 20.92 -5.15 13.17
N ARG A 275 20.50 -4.61 12.01
CA ARG A 275 21.40 -4.37 10.87
C ARG A 275 22.48 -3.32 11.17
N LYS A 276 22.18 -2.35 12.04
CA LYS A 276 23.16 -1.36 12.52
C LYS A 276 24.14 -1.90 13.57
N GLY A 277 23.91 -3.10 14.10
CA GLY A 277 24.69 -3.67 15.21
C GLY A 277 24.20 -3.26 16.60
N CYS A 278 23.11 -2.50 16.71
CA CYS A 278 22.49 -2.12 17.98
C CYS A 278 21.61 -3.25 18.52
N HIS A 279 22.22 -4.39 18.86
CA HIS A 279 21.49 -5.62 19.20
C HIS A 279 20.70 -5.53 20.51
N GLU A 280 21.14 -4.72 21.48
CA GLU A 280 20.42 -4.54 22.74
C GLU A 280 19.10 -3.78 22.54
N GLU A 281 19.15 -2.66 21.83
CA GLU A 281 17.95 -1.87 21.47
C GLU A 281 17.02 -2.67 20.55
N ALA A 282 17.57 -3.44 19.61
CA ALA A 282 16.78 -4.33 18.76
C ALA A 282 16.00 -5.36 19.58
N LEU A 283 16.62 -5.94 20.62
CA LEU A 283 15.95 -6.90 21.51
C LEU A 283 14.79 -6.27 22.28
N GLU A 284 14.90 -5.01 22.70
CA GLU A 284 13.80 -4.29 23.32
C GLU A 284 12.62 -4.15 22.35
N MET A 285 12.89 -3.71 21.12
CA MET A 285 11.86 -3.62 20.08
C MET A 285 11.20 -4.97 19.81
N TYR A 286 11.99 -6.03 19.65
CA TYR A 286 11.44 -7.37 19.43
C TYR A 286 10.62 -7.89 20.60
N ARG A 287 10.98 -7.58 21.85
CA ARG A 287 10.17 -7.98 23.02
C ARG A 287 8.80 -7.30 22.97
N ASN A 288 8.77 -6.01 22.68
CA ASN A 288 7.53 -5.25 22.54
C ASN A 288 6.70 -5.78 21.36
N GLY A 289 7.33 -6.06 20.22
CA GLY A 289 6.66 -6.63 19.04
C GLY A 289 6.05 -8.01 19.31
N LEU A 290 6.77 -8.88 20.03
CA LEU A 290 6.27 -10.20 20.42
C LEU A 290 5.08 -10.08 21.36
N GLN A 291 5.15 -9.21 22.36
CA GLN A 291 4.04 -8.97 23.28
C GLN A 291 2.78 -8.50 22.54
N GLN A 292 2.92 -7.55 21.60
CA GLN A 292 1.79 -7.10 20.79
C GLN A 292 1.22 -8.20 19.89
N ALA A 293 2.09 -9.04 19.32
CA ALA A 293 1.65 -10.17 18.48
C ALA A 293 0.89 -11.25 19.26
N GLU A 294 1.26 -11.47 20.50
CA GLU A 294 0.57 -12.42 21.38
C GLU A 294 -0.78 -11.88 21.88
N LEU A 295 -0.90 -10.57 22.10
CA LEU A 295 -2.16 -9.93 22.48
C LEU A 295 -3.23 -10.04 21.39
N ASP A 296 -2.84 -9.93 20.12
CA ASP A 296 -3.75 -10.03 18.97
C ASP A 296 -4.28 -11.46 18.76
N GLY A 297 -3.49 -12.48 19.14
CA GLY A 297 -3.82 -13.90 18.99
C GLY A 297 -3.83 -14.43 17.54
N GLY A 298 -3.99 -13.55 16.55
CA GLY A 298 -4.01 -13.88 15.12
C GLY A 298 -2.65 -13.84 14.41
N MET A 299 -1.60 -13.33 15.06
CA MET A 299 -0.30 -13.05 14.43
C MET A 299 0.79 -14.06 14.77
N GLN A 300 0.48 -15.36 14.63
CA GLN A 300 1.43 -16.44 14.93
C GLN A 300 2.69 -16.39 14.07
N ASP A 301 2.56 -16.04 12.78
CA ASP A 301 3.68 -15.91 11.85
C ASP A 301 4.64 -14.80 12.28
N LEU A 302 4.09 -13.65 12.66
CA LEU A 302 4.85 -12.52 13.16
C LEU A 302 5.57 -12.86 14.47
N ALA A 303 4.87 -13.52 15.40
CA ALA A 303 5.45 -13.96 16.66
C ALA A 303 6.62 -14.96 16.44
N CYS A 304 6.51 -15.86 15.46
CA CYS A 304 7.61 -16.74 15.06
C CYS A 304 8.78 -15.95 14.48
N SER A 305 8.51 -15.04 13.54
CA SER A 305 9.53 -14.20 12.90
C SER A 305 10.31 -13.37 13.92
N VAL A 306 9.60 -12.70 14.84
CA VAL A 306 10.19 -11.92 15.93
C VAL A 306 10.99 -12.81 16.88
N GLY A 307 10.50 -14.01 17.21
CA GLY A 307 11.24 -14.98 18.04
C GLY A 307 12.56 -15.42 17.41
N LEU A 308 12.59 -15.65 16.09
CA LEU A 308 13.82 -15.96 15.35
C LEU A 308 14.79 -14.77 15.31
N ALA A 309 14.27 -13.56 15.14
CA ALA A 309 15.07 -12.34 15.18
C ALA A 309 15.70 -12.12 16.57
N GLN A 310 14.96 -12.38 17.65
CA GLN A 310 15.50 -12.38 19.02
C GLN A 310 16.61 -13.40 19.21
N ALA A 311 16.43 -14.64 18.72
CA ALA A 311 17.47 -15.67 18.80
C ALA A 311 18.76 -15.20 18.11
N THR A 312 18.64 -14.63 16.92
CA THR A 312 19.76 -14.07 16.16
C THR A 312 20.48 -12.96 16.92
N SER A 313 19.74 -12.01 17.52
CA SER A 313 20.34 -10.94 18.32
C SER A 313 21.00 -11.45 19.61
N TYR A 314 20.42 -12.43 20.31
CA TYR A 314 21.04 -13.04 21.48
C TYR A 314 22.34 -13.77 21.13
N HIS A 315 22.37 -14.48 20.01
CA HIS A 315 23.60 -15.13 19.51
C HIS A 315 24.70 -14.10 19.26
N LYS A 316 24.40 -12.99 18.58
CA LYS A 316 25.37 -11.90 18.33
C LYS A 316 25.89 -11.22 19.60
N LEU A 317 25.12 -11.25 20.69
CA LEU A 317 25.53 -10.77 22.02
C LEU A 317 26.23 -11.86 22.87
N GLY A 318 26.46 -13.06 22.34
CA GLY A 318 27.05 -14.19 23.08
C GLY A 318 26.15 -14.82 24.14
N GLN A 319 24.85 -14.49 24.17
CA GLN A 319 23.90 -14.98 25.17
C GLN A 319 23.26 -16.31 24.74
N MET A 320 24.06 -17.37 24.63
CA MET A 320 23.63 -18.66 24.04
C MET A 320 22.45 -19.31 24.74
N VAL A 321 22.38 -19.24 26.08
CA VAL A 321 21.24 -19.79 26.85
C VAL A 321 19.91 -19.17 26.43
N LYS A 322 19.90 -17.85 26.19
CA LYS A 322 18.69 -17.12 25.76
C LYS A 322 18.39 -17.38 24.29
N CYS A 323 19.42 -17.49 23.44
CA CYS A 323 19.27 -17.91 22.05
C CYS A 323 18.53 -19.26 21.96
N ASP A 324 19.02 -20.28 22.67
CA ASP A 324 18.40 -21.61 22.70
C ASP A 324 16.99 -21.61 23.29
N ALA A 325 16.72 -20.75 24.28
CA ALA A 325 15.39 -20.60 24.83
C ALA A 325 14.40 -20.06 23.79
N MET A 326 14.82 -19.08 22.98
CA MET A 326 14.00 -18.53 21.90
C MET A 326 13.80 -19.54 20.76
N LEU A 327 14.84 -20.25 20.33
CA LEU A 327 14.71 -21.31 19.33
C LEU A 327 13.76 -22.42 19.81
N ARG A 328 13.86 -22.85 21.08
CA ARG A 328 12.92 -23.84 21.65
C ARG A 328 11.48 -23.32 21.76
N ARG A 329 11.28 -22.01 21.88
CA ARG A 329 9.95 -21.40 21.84
C ARG A 329 9.37 -21.48 20.43
N VAL A 330 10.11 -21.01 19.42
CA VAL A 330 9.67 -21.06 18.01
C VAL A 330 9.46 -22.50 17.53
N ASP A 331 10.33 -23.42 17.95
CA ASP A 331 10.17 -24.86 17.68
C ASP A 331 8.81 -25.37 18.17
N ARG A 332 8.43 -25.05 19.41
CA ARG A 332 7.13 -25.43 19.96
C ARG A 332 5.94 -24.79 19.22
N MET A 333 6.08 -23.55 18.77
CA MET A 333 5.03 -22.85 18.03
C MET A 333 4.80 -23.42 16.63
N THR A 334 5.86 -23.91 15.99
CA THR A 334 5.82 -24.41 14.60
C THR A 334 5.65 -25.93 14.48
N LYS A 335 5.70 -26.66 15.59
CA LYS A 335 5.58 -28.14 15.64
C LYS A 335 4.26 -28.67 15.10
N SER A 336 3.15 -27.97 15.33
CA SER A 336 1.83 -28.39 14.81
C SER A 336 1.68 -28.13 13.31
N THR A 337 2.60 -27.37 12.71
CA THR A 337 2.55 -26.91 11.31
C THR A 337 3.87 -27.19 10.59
N GLU A 338 4.24 -28.47 10.50
CA GLU A 338 5.55 -28.91 9.99
C GLU A 338 5.83 -28.51 8.54
N GLN A 339 4.80 -28.33 7.71
CA GLN A 339 4.92 -27.85 6.32
C GLN A 339 4.61 -26.34 6.19
N SER A 340 4.94 -25.54 7.20
CA SER A 340 4.76 -24.08 7.15
C SER A 340 6.05 -23.34 6.80
N LEU A 341 5.92 -22.15 6.21
CA LEU A 341 7.05 -21.25 5.97
C LEU A 341 7.82 -20.92 7.24
N ASN A 342 7.12 -20.73 8.37
CA ASN A 342 7.76 -20.47 9.67
C ASN A 342 8.65 -21.62 10.11
N ARG A 343 8.25 -22.87 9.83
CA ARG A 343 9.06 -24.05 10.12
C ARG A 343 10.33 -24.08 9.25
N GLY A 344 10.21 -23.75 7.97
CA GLY A 344 11.36 -23.60 7.08
C GLY A 344 12.33 -22.51 7.58
N HIS A 345 11.81 -21.35 7.97
CA HIS A 345 12.60 -20.26 8.54
C HIS A 345 13.25 -20.63 9.88
N TYR A 346 12.57 -21.41 10.71
CA TYR A 346 13.13 -21.96 11.93
C TYR A 346 14.35 -22.84 11.63
N TYR A 347 14.21 -23.84 10.77
CA TYR A 347 15.32 -24.76 10.42
C TYR A 347 16.51 -24.04 9.81
N LEU A 348 16.26 -23.08 8.91
CA LEU A 348 17.34 -22.28 8.33
C LEU A 348 18.06 -21.46 9.41
N THR A 349 17.31 -20.77 10.28
CA THR A 349 17.89 -19.93 11.33
C THR A 349 18.62 -20.76 12.37
N SER A 350 18.06 -21.89 12.83
CA SER A 350 18.71 -22.78 13.80
C SER A 350 20.03 -23.31 13.26
N ALA A 351 20.07 -23.73 12.00
CA ALA A 351 21.28 -24.21 11.35
C ALA A 351 22.34 -23.13 11.21
N THR A 352 21.96 -21.92 10.78
CA THR A 352 22.90 -20.79 10.69
C THR A 352 23.52 -20.45 12.04
N LEU A 353 22.74 -20.44 13.12
CA LEU A 353 23.23 -20.09 14.45
C LEU A 353 24.07 -21.20 15.10
N ARG A 354 23.87 -22.46 14.72
CA ARG A 354 24.58 -23.63 15.29
C ARG A 354 25.72 -24.14 14.43
N GLN A 355 25.97 -23.53 13.26
CA GLN A 355 27.02 -23.95 12.35
C GLN A 355 28.38 -23.99 13.04
N GLU A 356 28.71 -23.02 13.89
CA GLU A 356 30.01 -22.98 14.58
C GLU A 356 30.17 -24.07 15.64
N ASP A 357 29.12 -24.33 16.41
CA ASP A 357 29.10 -25.38 17.45
C ASP A 357 29.16 -26.79 16.85
N ALA A 358 28.47 -27.01 15.73
CA ALA A 358 28.41 -28.30 15.04
C ALA A 358 29.76 -28.74 14.44
N LYS A 359 30.75 -27.83 14.32
CA LYS A 359 32.10 -28.17 13.84
C LYS A 359 32.83 -29.15 14.74
N ALA A 360 32.42 -29.26 16.00
CA ALA A 360 33.03 -30.12 17.00
C ALA A 360 32.39 -31.52 17.08
N ASP A 361 31.18 -31.71 16.54
CA ASP A 361 30.40 -32.93 16.69
C ASP A 361 29.75 -33.39 15.36
N PRO A 362 30.22 -34.50 14.75
CA PRO A 362 29.70 -34.98 13.48
C PRO A 362 28.20 -35.36 13.53
N ALA A 363 27.70 -35.82 14.68
CA ALA A 363 26.28 -36.19 14.80
C ALA A 363 25.37 -34.95 14.75
N GLN A 364 25.81 -33.84 15.33
CA GLN A 364 25.10 -32.56 15.24
C GLN A 364 25.15 -32.00 13.82
N MET A 365 26.27 -32.18 13.12
CA MET A 365 26.40 -31.76 11.72
C MET A 365 25.43 -32.52 10.80
N ASP A 366 25.29 -33.83 10.98
CA ASP A 366 24.31 -34.64 10.24
C ASP A 366 22.87 -34.21 10.51
N GLN A 367 22.55 -33.90 11.77
CA GLN A 367 21.24 -33.37 12.14
C GLN A 367 20.96 -32.03 11.44
N LEU A 368 21.90 -31.09 11.46
CA LEU A 368 21.75 -29.79 10.80
C LEU A 368 21.55 -29.92 9.29
N MET A 369 22.30 -30.81 8.63
CA MET A 369 22.10 -31.09 7.20
C MET A 369 20.71 -31.65 6.92
N SER A 370 20.19 -32.52 7.78
CA SER A 370 18.81 -33.03 7.67
C SER A 370 17.79 -31.90 7.83
N GLU A 371 17.96 -31.01 8.81
CA GLU A 371 17.09 -29.85 9.03
C GLU A 371 17.10 -28.89 7.82
N LEU A 372 18.27 -28.65 7.21
CA LEU A 372 18.39 -27.82 6.02
C LEU A 372 17.69 -28.42 4.80
N ARG A 373 17.76 -29.74 4.60
CA ARG A 373 16.99 -30.41 3.53
C ARG A 373 15.48 -30.26 3.73
N LEU A 374 15.01 -30.34 4.97
CA LEU A 374 13.60 -30.07 5.28
C LEU A 374 13.24 -28.62 4.96
N ALA A 375 14.11 -27.66 5.32
CA ALA A 375 13.91 -26.25 4.97
C ALA A 375 13.82 -26.02 3.46
N VAL A 376 14.71 -26.65 2.68
CA VAL A 376 14.71 -26.59 1.20
C VAL A 376 13.38 -27.09 0.64
N ASN A 377 12.93 -28.27 1.07
CA ASN A 377 11.68 -28.86 0.60
C ASN A 377 10.47 -27.96 0.89
N ILE A 378 10.45 -27.33 2.08
CA ILE A 378 9.42 -26.37 2.46
C ILE A 378 9.48 -25.14 1.56
N PHE A 379 10.65 -24.51 1.40
CA PHE A 379 10.78 -23.30 0.59
C PHE A 379 10.47 -23.54 -0.89
N ASP A 380 10.85 -24.70 -1.43
CA ASP A 380 10.51 -25.09 -2.81
C ASP A 380 8.98 -25.25 -2.97
N HIS A 381 8.30 -25.85 -2.00
CA HIS A 381 6.84 -25.98 -1.99
C HIS A 381 6.14 -24.61 -2.06
N PHE A 382 6.65 -23.61 -1.32
CA PHE A 382 6.13 -22.24 -1.30
C PHE A 382 6.74 -21.31 -2.37
N ARG A 383 7.55 -21.85 -3.31
CA ARG A 383 8.20 -21.09 -4.39
C ARG A 383 9.13 -19.96 -3.89
N ARG A 384 9.73 -20.12 -2.71
CA ARG A 384 10.73 -19.21 -2.13
C ARG A 384 12.13 -19.61 -2.57
N MET A 385 12.43 -19.36 -3.85
CA MET A 385 13.71 -19.75 -4.47
C MET A 385 14.92 -19.12 -3.80
N ASP A 386 14.79 -17.86 -3.34
CA ASP A 386 15.82 -17.14 -2.60
C ASP A 386 16.26 -17.93 -1.35
N LYS A 387 15.30 -18.36 -0.53
CA LYS A 387 15.55 -19.08 0.73
C LYS A 387 15.92 -20.54 0.53
N SER A 388 15.36 -21.19 -0.48
CA SER A 388 15.77 -22.53 -0.89
C SER A 388 17.25 -22.56 -1.28
N LEU A 389 17.71 -21.59 -2.10
CA LEU A 389 19.12 -21.47 -2.47
C LEU A 389 20.00 -21.17 -1.26
N GLU A 390 19.59 -20.27 -0.36
CA GLU A 390 20.32 -19.98 0.88
C GLU A 390 20.53 -21.24 1.73
N ALA A 391 19.49 -22.04 1.93
CA ALA A 391 19.56 -23.29 2.68
C ALA A 391 20.47 -24.34 2.00
N ARG A 392 20.40 -24.49 0.66
CA ARG A 392 21.27 -25.39 -0.11
C ARG A 392 22.74 -24.97 -0.04
N CYS A 393 23.02 -23.67 -0.12
CA CYS A 393 24.37 -23.14 0.01
C CYS A 393 24.94 -23.46 1.39
N LEU A 394 24.15 -23.25 2.46
CA LEU A 394 24.56 -23.57 3.82
C LEU A 394 24.79 -25.08 4.01
N GLU A 395 23.92 -25.93 3.47
CA GLU A 395 24.11 -27.39 3.49
C GLU A 395 25.40 -27.79 2.77
N GLY A 396 25.65 -27.21 1.59
CA GLY A 396 26.87 -27.44 0.83
C GLY A 396 28.14 -27.03 1.58
N LEU A 397 28.11 -25.89 2.28
CA LEU A 397 29.22 -25.41 3.12
C LEU A 397 29.50 -26.38 4.27
N LEU A 398 28.46 -26.81 5.00
CA LEU A 398 28.59 -27.77 6.09
C LEU A 398 29.14 -29.12 5.62
N ARG A 399 28.70 -29.60 4.46
CA ARG A 399 29.19 -30.84 3.86
C ARG A 399 30.66 -30.76 3.42
N ALA A 400 31.07 -29.62 2.87
CA ALA A 400 32.43 -29.43 2.37
C ALA A 400 33.45 -29.21 3.50
N GLU A 401 33.03 -28.68 4.65
CA GLU A 401 33.92 -28.35 5.77
C GLU A 401 34.82 -29.51 6.28
N PRO A 402 34.32 -30.73 6.55
CA PRO A 402 35.20 -31.85 6.92
C PRO A 402 36.17 -32.22 5.78
N MET A 403 35.72 -32.17 4.53
CA MET A 403 36.55 -32.48 3.36
C MET A 403 37.70 -31.49 3.20
N PHE A 404 37.45 -30.19 3.44
CA PHE A 404 38.49 -29.17 3.42
C PHE A 404 39.52 -29.33 4.55
N LYS A 405 39.10 -29.73 5.75
CA LYS A 405 40.03 -30.02 6.85
C LYS A 405 40.96 -31.20 6.51
N GLU A 406 40.41 -32.27 5.94
CA GLU A 406 41.21 -33.39 5.45
C GLU A 406 42.19 -32.94 4.35
N TYR A 407 41.74 -32.13 3.40
CA TYR A 407 42.58 -31.58 2.34
C TYR A 407 43.75 -30.74 2.88
N ILE A 408 43.49 -29.85 3.84
CA ILE A 408 44.54 -29.03 4.48
C ILE A 408 45.56 -29.90 5.22
N SER A 409 45.14 -31.01 5.82
CA SER A 409 46.07 -31.93 6.51
C SER A 409 46.93 -32.77 5.55
N LEU A 410 46.47 -33.00 4.32
CA LEU A 410 47.19 -33.73 3.26
C LEU A 410 48.08 -32.84 2.38
N LEU A 411 47.83 -31.53 2.35
CA LEU A 411 48.61 -30.55 1.57
C LEU A 411 50.12 -30.53 1.94
N PRO A 412 50.53 -30.46 3.22
CA PRO A 412 51.94 -30.41 3.60
C PRO A 412 52.73 -31.69 3.24
N THR A 413 52.08 -32.85 3.29
CA THR A 413 52.70 -34.13 2.91
C THR A 413 52.81 -34.27 1.39
N ALA A 414 51.84 -33.75 0.63
CA ALA A 414 51.91 -33.67 -0.83
C ALA A 414 53.02 -32.72 -1.33
N PHE A 415 53.34 -31.64 -0.61
CA PHE A 415 54.46 -30.75 -0.95
C PHE A 415 55.85 -31.31 -0.60
N SER A 416 55.97 -32.30 0.30
CA SER A 416 57.26 -32.75 0.82
C SER A 416 57.75 -34.11 0.32
N THR A 417 56.91 -34.99 -0.23
CA THR A 417 57.37 -36.29 -0.79
C THR A 417 56.47 -36.86 -1.90
N SER A 418 57.12 -37.21 -3.03
CA SER A 418 56.74 -38.08 -4.17
C SER A 418 55.31 -37.99 -4.76
N ASP A 419 55.23 -38.02 -6.10
CA ASP A 419 53.99 -38.01 -6.93
C ASP A 419 52.82 -38.86 -6.39
N ASP A 420 53.10 -39.98 -5.72
CA ASP A 420 52.12 -40.90 -5.15
C ASP A 420 51.22 -40.26 -4.05
N ALA A 421 51.73 -39.30 -3.28
CA ALA A 421 50.95 -38.54 -2.30
C ALA A 421 50.02 -37.51 -2.98
N LEU A 422 50.45 -37.00 -4.13
CA LEU A 422 49.72 -36.04 -4.95
C LEU A 422 48.56 -36.73 -5.69
N TYR A 423 48.78 -37.95 -6.19
CA TYR A 423 47.72 -38.79 -6.78
C TYR A 423 46.64 -39.18 -5.76
N ARG A 424 46.99 -39.45 -4.49
CA ARG A 424 45.99 -39.73 -3.44
C ARG A 424 45.11 -38.53 -3.09
N VAL A 425 45.63 -37.31 -3.26
CA VAL A 425 44.84 -36.08 -3.12
C VAL A 425 43.90 -35.90 -4.31
N ILE A 426 44.33 -36.24 -5.52
CA ILE A 426 43.51 -36.16 -6.74
C ILE A 426 42.40 -37.23 -6.76
N ASP A 427 42.71 -38.49 -6.46
CA ASP A 427 41.77 -39.62 -6.51
C ASP A 427 40.66 -39.54 -5.45
N ARG A 428 40.94 -38.93 -4.28
CA ARG A 428 39.92 -38.77 -3.22
C ARG A 428 38.97 -37.60 -3.45
N VAL A 429 39.37 -36.61 -4.23
CA VAL A 429 38.62 -35.35 -4.40
C VAL A 429 37.70 -35.40 -5.62
N GLY A 430 37.94 -36.30 -6.58
CA GLY A 430 37.05 -36.50 -7.73
C GLY A 430 36.88 -35.20 -8.52
N PHE A 431 37.94 -34.75 -9.17
CA PHE A 431 37.85 -33.71 -10.21
C PHE A 431 37.23 -34.25 -11.50
#